data_AF-A0A7W7CA12-F1
#
_entry.id   AF-A0A7W7CA12-F1
#
_cell.length_a   1.000
_cell.length_b   1.000
_cell.length_c   1.000
_cell.angle_alpha   90.00
_cell.angle_beta   90.00
_cell.angle_gamma   90.00
#
_symmetry.space_group_name_H-M   'P 1'
#
loop_
_entity.id
_entity.type
_entity.pdbx_description
1 polymer ?
#
loop_
_entity_poly.entity_id
_entity_poly.type
_entity_poly.pdbx_seq_one_letter_code
_entity_poly.pdbx_strand_id
1 'polypeptide(L)'
;MPDFDRTDAVADAQGEQVIIWHVQTGLDDGMPRLTGAWVVDRAEPDKIAALLERRRCLITAAAAKALADLDISPGRRIDPAATIAGIAAERDLLQAVYDALPAPHTFVAPIWPELPAPLDPADPPTGNAVPPTGIAHAVARWLAGVADTWEKIERERITRKYLSESDGRDRRLTPFAVR
;
A
#
# COMPACT_ATOMS: atom_id res chain seq x y z
N MET A 1 -17.38 -6.87 -10.69
CA MET A 1 -16.66 -7.84 -9.85
C MET A 1 -15.79 -7.04 -8.89
N PRO A 2 -15.72 -7.38 -7.60
CA PRO A 2 -14.78 -6.72 -6.69
C PRO A 2 -13.35 -7.08 -7.12
N ASP A 3 -12.45 -6.10 -7.08
CA ASP A 3 -11.05 -6.23 -7.51
C ASP A 3 -10.21 -6.90 -6.40
N PHE A 4 -10.49 -8.18 -6.14
CA PHE A 4 -9.78 -8.99 -5.12
C PHE A 4 -8.32 -9.27 -5.51
N ASP A 5 -8.03 -9.32 -6.81
CA ASP A 5 -6.73 -9.75 -7.37
C ASP A 5 -5.75 -8.58 -7.58
N ARG A 6 -6.06 -7.41 -7.01
CA ARG A 6 -5.21 -6.24 -7.18
C ARG A 6 -3.87 -6.44 -6.47
N THR A 7 -2.83 -6.44 -7.30
CA THR A 7 -1.44 -6.59 -6.89
C THR A 7 -0.64 -5.37 -7.31
N ASP A 8 0.08 -4.78 -6.37
CA ASP A 8 1.03 -3.68 -6.60
C ASP A 8 2.47 -4.19 -6.50
N ALA A 9 3.40 -3.42 -7.03
CA ALA A 9 4.82 -3.74 -7.00
C ALA A 9 5.60 -2.79 -6.10
N VAL A 10 6.61 -3.32 -5.43
CA VAL A 10 7.69 -2.55 -4.81
C VAL A 10 8.97 -2.84 -5.57
N ALA A 11 9.76 -1.82 -5.86
CA ALA A 11 11.06 -1.97 -6.50
C ALA A 11 12.16 -1.24 -5.70
N ASP A 12 13.26 -1.94 -5.47
CA ASP A 12 14.54 -1.41 -4.98
C ASP A 12 15.68 -1.83 -5.91
N ALA A 13 16.85 -1.21 -5.80
CA ALA A 13 18.03 -1.62 -6.55
C ALA A 13 19.30 -1.56 -5.70
N GLN A 14 20.14 -2.60 -5.83
CA GLN A 14 21.45 -2.68 -5.20
C GLN A 14 22.47 -3.24 -6.17
N GLY A 15 23.53 -2.49 -6.45
CA GLY A 15 24.51 -2.85 -7.48
C GLY A 15 23.82 -3.13 -8.83
N GLU A 16 24.18 -4.25 -9.44
CA GLU A 16 23.63 -4.72 -10.73
C GLU A 16 22.28 -5.44 -10.61
N GLN A 17 21.62 -5.38 -9.46
CA GLN A 17 20.36 -6.08 -9.22
C GLN A 17 19.21 -5.10 -8.96
N VAL A 18 18.04 -5.44 -9.51
CA VAL A 18 16.75 -4.85 -9.16
C VAL A 18 15.96 -5.89 -8.35
N ILE A 19 15.51 -5.51 -7.16
CA ILE A 19 14.75 -6.35 -6.25
C ILE A 19 13.30 -5.91 -6.33
N ILE A 20 12.41 -6.83 -6.71
CA ILE A 20 10.99 -6.56 -6.91
C ILE A 20 10.18 -7.44 -5.97
N TRP A 21 9.21 -6.83 -5.28
CA TRP A 21 8.20 -7.54 -4.51
C TRP A 21 6.83 -7.26 -5.09
N HIS A 22 5.99 -8.29 -5.16
CA HIS A 22 4.56 -8.14 -5.41
C HIS A 22 3.79 -8.20 -4.09
N VAL A 23 2.86 -7.26 -3.94
CA VAL A 23 2.04 -7.09 -2.75
C VAL A 23 0.58 -7.05 -3.16
N GLN A 24 -0.23 -7.99 -2.65
CA GLN A 24 -1.67 -7.95 -2.76
C GLN A 24 -2.20 -6.79 -1.90
N THR A 25 -2.89 -5.87 -2.58
CA THR A 25 -3.46 -4.65 -1.99
C THR A 25 -4.95 -4.51 -2.30
N GLY A 26 -5.52 -5.51 -2.96
CA GLY A 26 -6.96 -5.68 -3.10
C GLY A 26 -7.65 -5.96 -1.76
N LEU A 27 -8.94 -6.28 -1.86
CA LEU A 27 -9.72 -6.65 -0.69
C LEU A 27 -9.10 -7.88 -0.02
N ASP A 28 -9.04 -7.87 1.31
CA ASP A 28 -8.53 -9.01 2.08
C ASP A 28 -9.44 -10.24 1.91
N ASP A 29 -8.82 -11.31 1.40
CA ASP A 29 -9.39 -12.62 1.10
C ASP A 29 -8.85 -13.72 2.04
N GLY A 30 -8.09 -13.34 3.08
CA GLY A 30 -7.44 -14.24 4.03
C GLY A 30 -6.06 -14.75 3.60
N MET A 31 -5.56 -14.36 2.42
CA MET A 31 -4.24 -14.76 1.95
C MET A 31 -3.13 -13.78 2.40
N PRO A 32 -1.87 -14.23 2.52
CA PRO A 32 -0.76 -13.34 2.80
C PRO A 32 -0.61 -12.26 1.72
N ARG A 33 -0.43 -11.00 2.14
CA ARG A 33 -0.27 -9.88 1.21
C ARG A 33 1.02 -9.90 0.42
N LEU A 34 2.11 -10.48 0.93
CA LEU A 34 3.35 -10.58 0.17
C LEU A 34 3.28 -11.83 -0.70
N THR A 35 3.09 -11.64 -2.01
CA THR A 35 2.72 -12.71 -2.94
C THR A 35 3.87 -13.18 -3.83
N GLY A 36 4.95 -12.41 -3.95
CA GLY A 36 6.15 -12.83 -4.68
C GLY A 36 7.34 -11.90 -4.52
N ALA A 37 8.54 -12.44 -4.73
CA ALA A 37 9.80 -11.72 -4.65
C ALA A 37 10.76 -12.18 -5.75
N TRP A 38 11.43 -11.23 -6.40
CA TRP A 38 12.40 -11.47 -7.45
C TRP A 38 13.63 -10.60 -7.21
N VAL A 39 14.79 -11.20 -7.44
CA VAL A 39 16.06 -10.47 -7.61
C VAL A 39 16.45 -10.69 -9.06
N VAL A 40 16.50 -9.61 -9.83
CA VAL A 40 16.69 -9.66 -11.28
C VAL A 40 17.93 -8.86 -11.64
N ASP A 41 18.75 -9.43 -12.51
CA ASP A 41 19.93 -8.73 -13.02
C ASP A 41 19.51 -7.58 -13.94
N ARG A 42 20.19 -6.45 -13.87
CA ARG A 42 19.94 -5.30 -14.76
C ARG A 42 20.16 -5.63 -16.23
N ALA A 43 20.92 -6.68 -16.53
CA ALA A 43 21.06 -7.23 -17.88
C ALA A 43 19.79 -7.94 -18.40
N GLU A 44 18.75 -8.11 -17.57
CA GLU A 44 17.44 -8.68 -17.95
C GLU A 44 16.32 -7.60 -17.94
N PRO A 45 16.41 -6.50 -18.72
CA PRO A 45 15.46 -5.38 -18.64
C PRO A 45 14.02 -5.79 -18.98
N ASP A 46 13.81 -6.71 -19.94
CA ASP A 46 12.48 -7.19 -20.31
C ASP A 46 11.75 -7.88 -19.14
N LYS A 47 12.50 -8.60 -18.31
CA LYS A 47 11.96 -9.28 -17.12
C LYS A 47 11.62 -8.29 -16.02
N ILE A 48 12.45 -7.26 -15.83
CA ILE A 48 12.18 -6.16 -14.90
C ILE A 48 10.89 -5.44 -15.35
N ALA A 49 10.79 -5.08 -16.63
CA ALA A 49 9.61 -4.42 -17.19
C ALA A 49 8.34 -5.27 -17.01
N ALA A 50 8.39 -6.57 -17.35
CA ALA A 50 7.26 -7.48 -17.19
C ALA A 50 6.78 -7.62 -15.73
N LEU A 51 7.70 -7.61 -14.77
CA LEU A 51 7.36 -7.67 -13.34
C LEU A 51 6.71 -6.38 -12.81
N LEU A 52 6.99 -5.23 -13.44
CA LEU A 52 6.40 -3.94 -13.07
C LEU A 52 5.15 -3.59 -13.89
N GLU A 53 4.95 -4.26 -15.02
CA GLU A 53 3.90 -3.95 -15.98
C GLU A 53 2.51 -3.99 -15.34
N ARG A 54 1.66 -3.03 -15.72
CA ARG A 54 0.24 -2.90 -15.32
C ARG A 54 -0.02 -2.72 -13.81
N ARG A 55 1.03 -2.68 -12.98
CA ARG A 55 0.95 -2.51 -11.52
C ARG A 55 1.16 -1.05 -11.15
N ARG A 56 0.61 -0.65 -10.00
CA ARG A 56 1.10 0.58 -9.35
C ARG A 56 2.38 0.21 -8.63
N CYS A 57 3.38 1.08 -8.72
CA CYS A 57 4.72 0.79 -8.25
C CYS A 57 5.12 1.76 -7.15
N LEU A 58 5.55 1.23 -6.01
CA LEU A 58 6.25 1.99 -4.98
C LEU A 58 7.76 1.77 -5.17
N ILE A 59 8.48 2.83 -5.54
CA ILE A 59 9.84 2.73 -6.08
C ILE A 59 10.78 3.55 -5.20
N THR A 60 11.85 2.92 -4.70
CA THR A 60 12.90 3.63 -3.96
C THR A 60 13.70 4.54 -4.88
N ALA A 61 14.44 5.51 -4.33
CA ALA A 61 15.33 6.36 -5.14
C ALA A 61 16.38 5.55 -5.91
N ALA A 62 16.90 4.46 -5.32
CA ALA A 62 17.86 3.58 -5.97
C ALA A 62 17.24 2.85 -7.18
N ALA A 63 16.05 2.28 -7.03
CA ALA A 63 15.33 1.69 -8.16
C ALA A 63 14.93 2.72 -9.21
N ALA A 64 14.51 3.92 -8.81
CA ALA A 64 14.13 4.97 -9.76
C ALA A 64 15.30 5.32 -10.69
N LYS A 65 16.52 5.41 -10.16
CA LYS A 65 17.74 5.60 -10.95
C LYS A 65 18.01 4.38 -11.85
N ALA A 66 18.00 3.17 -11.29
CA ALA A 66 18.27 1.95 -12.04
C ALA A 66 17.31 1.74 -13.22
N LEU A 67 16.02 2.01 -13.02
CA LEU A 67 15.00 1.89 -14.06
C LEU A 67 15.16 2.96 -15.14
N ALA A 68 15.56 4.18 -14.76
CA ALA A 68 15.86 5.23 -15.73
C ALA A 68 17.07 4.87 -16.61
N ASP A 69 18.13 4.29 -16.03
CA ASP A 69 19.31 3.82 -16.77
C ASP A 69 18.96 2.71 -17.78
N LEU A 70 17.87 1.97 -17.55
CA LEU A 70 17.36 0.89 -18.39
C LEU A 70 16.23 1.33 -19.35
N ASP A 71 15.88 2.62 -19.39
CA ASP A 71 14.73 3.16 -20.13
C ASP A 71 13.39 2.50 -19.75
N ILE A 72 13.24 2.07 -18.49
CA ILE A 72 12.01 1.48 -17.96
C ILE A 72 11.24 2.54 -17.17
N SER A 73 10.05 2.89 -17.66
CA SER A 73 9.13 3.82 -16.98
C SER A 73 7.86 3.10 -16.52
N PRO A 74 7.75 2.74 -15.23
CA PRO A 74 6.52 2.17 -14.69
C PRO A 74 5.40 3.21 -14.71
N GLY A 75 4.26 2.85 -15.29
CA GLY A 75 3.21 3.80 -15.68
C GLY A 75 2.38 4.42 -14.55
N ARG A 76 2.37 3.85 -13.34
CA ARG A 76 1.68 4.44 -12.17
C ARG A 76 2.55 4.31 -10.93
N ARG A 77 2.93 5.43 -10.32
CA ARG A 77 3.78 5.43 -9.11
C ARG A 77 2.95 5.73 -7.88
N ILE A 78 3.06 4.90 -6.85
CA ILE A 78 2.39 5.14 -5.57
C ILE A 78 3.10 6.30 -4.85
N ASP A 79 2.30 7.26 -4.40
CA ASP A 79 2.75 8.33 -3.52
C ASP A 79 2.47 7.93 -2.06
N PRO A 80 3.50 7.51 -1.29
CA PRO A 80 3.29 7.02 0.07
C PRO A 80 2.78 8.11 1.01
N ALA A 81 3.28 9.35 0.87
CA ALA A 81 2.89 10.46 1.72
C ALA A 81 1.43 10.86 1.47
N ALA A 82 1.04 11.04 0.20
CA ALA A 82 -0.35 11.35 -0.14
C ALA A 82 -1.31 10.21 0.21
N THR A 83 -0.87 8.95 0.11
CA THR A 83 -1.67 7.79 0.52
C THR A 83 -1.97 7.83 2.02
N ILE A 84 -0.95 7.99 2.87
CA ILE A 84 -1.17 8.07 4.33
C ILE A 84 -2.02 9.27 4.71
N ALA A 85 -1.77 10.43 4.09
CA ALA A 85 -2.58 11.63 4.33
C ALA A 85 -4.06 11.42 3.94
N GLY A 86 -4.34 10.76 2.81
CA GLY A 86 -5.70 10.44 2.40
C GLY A 86 -6.39 9.46 3.35
N ILE A 87 -5.70 8.42 3.80
CA ILE A 87 -6.23 7.46 4.78
C ILE A 87 -6.50 8.15 6.12
N ALA A 88 -5.61 9.03 6.57
CA ALA A 88 -5.80 9.81 7.80
C ALA A 88 -7.03 10.72 7.70
N ALA A 89 -7.16 11.45 6.59
CA ALA A 89 -8.31 12.32 6.35
C ALA A 89 -9.63 11.54 6.37
N GLU A 90 -9.68 10.37 5.73
CA GLU A 90 -10.88 9.53 5.75
C GLU A 90 -11.23 9.05 7.17
N ARG A 91 -10.25 8.58 7.94
CA ARG A 91 -10.46 8.18 9.34
C ARG A 91 -11.04 9.36 10.14
N ASP A 92 -10.49 10.55 9.95
CA ASP A 92 -10.91 11.74 10.70
C ASP A 92 -12.33 12.19 10.29
N LEU A 93 -12.69 12.05 9.00
CA LEU A 93 -14.07 12.25 8.54
C LEU A 93 -15.05 11.26 9.21
N LEU A 94 -14.68 9.99 9.28
CA LEU A 94 -15.51 8.97 9.95
C LEU A 94 -15.63 9.22 11.46
N GLN A 95 -14.54 9.68 12.10
CA GLN A 95 -14.59 10.10 13.50
C GLN A 95 -15.55 11.27 13.71
N ALA A 96 -15.50 12.28 12.83
CA ALA A 96 -16.41 13.43 12.91
C ALA A 96 -17.89 13.04 12.78
N VAL A 97 -18.21 12.01 11.98
CA VAL A 97 -19.58 11.46 11.90
C VAL A 97 -20.03 10.92 13.26
N TYR A 98 -19.16 10.16 13.96
CA TYR A 98 -19.47 9.66 15.30
C TYR A 98 -19.64 10.80 16.30
N ASP A 99 -18.74 11.79 16.29
CA ASP A 99 -18.77 12.91 17.24
C ASP A 99 -20.02 13.79 17.06
N ALA A 100 -20.59 13.83 15.85
CA ALA A 100 -21.82 14.56 15.54
C ALA A 100 -23.12 13.82 15.92
N LEU A 101 -23.05 12.57 16.38
CA LEU A 101 -24.25 11.80 16.71
C LEU A 101 -25.01 12.40 17.91
N PRO A 102 -26.36 12.43 17.87
CA PRO A 102 -27.13 12.76 19.04
C PRO A 102 -26.97 11.65 20.08
N ALA A 103 -26.61 12.01 21.31
CA ALA A 103 -26.36 11.05 22.40
C ALA A 103 -25.27 9.99 22.07
N PRO A 104 -23.99 10.39 21.86
CA PRO A 104 -22.93 9.48 21.43
C PRO A 104 -22.70 8.31 22.39
N HIS A 105 -23.04 8.46 23.68
CA HIS A 105 -22.96 7.41 24.70
C HIS A 105 -23.89 6.21 24.45
N THR A 106 -24.89 6.31 23.58
CA THR A 106 -25.73 5.18 23.17
C THR A 106 -25.17 4.37 22.01
N PHE A 107 -24.09 4.86 21.38
CA PHE A 107 -23.42 4.21 20.26
C PHE A 107 -22.06 3.65 20.68
N VAL A 108 -21.68 2.52 20.11
CA VAL A 108 -20.34 1.97 20.30
C VAL A 108 -19.36 2.78 19.47
N ALA A 109 -18.44 3.49 20.11
CA ALA A 109 -17.38 4.26 19.44
C ALA A 109 -16.56 3.39 18.47
N PRO A 110 -16.09 3.96 17.35
CA PRO A 110 -15.10 3.29 16.50
C PRO A 110 -13.75 3.18 17.20
N ILE A 111 -13.01 2.13 16.89
CA ILE A 111 -11.65 1.89 17.36
C ILE A 111 -10.74 1.93 16.13
N TRP A 112 -10.06 3.06 15.95
CA TRP A 112 -9.21 3.25 14.79
C TRP A 112 -7.84 2.58 14.97
N PRO A 113 -7.31 1.93 13.91
CA PRO A 113 -5.96 1.42 13.94
C PRO A 113 -4.94 2.56 13.97
N GLU A 114 -3.75 2.28 14.49
CA GLU A 114 -2.60 3.14 14.27
C GLU A 114 -2.23 3.15 12.78
N LEU A 115 -1.94 4.34 12.26
CA LEU A 115 -1.51 4.49 10.87
C LEU A 115 -0.03 4.13 10.76
N PRO A 116 0.40 3.45 9.68
CA PRO A 116 1.81 3.26 9.41
C PRO A 116 2.54 4.59 9.38
N ALA A 117 3.76 4.62 9.92
CA ALA A 117 4.62 5.80 9.80
C ALA A 117 4.81 6.16 8.31
N PRO A 118 4.89 7.47 7.96
CA PRO A 118 5.16 7.87 6.58
C PRO A 118 6.45 7.22 6.06
N LEU A 119 6.40 6.70 4.84
CA LEU A 119 7.56 6.17 4.14
C LEU A 119 8.17 7.27 3.26
N ASP A 120 9.47 7.50 3.41
CA ASP A 120 10.26 8.28 2.47
C ASP A 120 10.97 7.32 1.47
N PRO A 121 10.63 7.33 0.17
CA PRO A 121 11.34 6.51 -0.82
C PRO A 121 12.81 6.90 -1.03
N ALA A 122 13.23 8.10 -0.60
CA ALA A 122 14.61 8.55 -0.64
C ALA A 122 15.46 8.02 0.52
N ASP A 123 14.83 7.72 1.66
CA ASP A 123 15.44 7.12 2.84
C ASP A 123 14.58 5.93 3.34
N PRO A 124 14.52 4.84 2.58
CA PRO A 124 13.64 3.73 2.90
C PRO A 124 14.17 2.94 4.12
N PRO A 125 13.27 2.38 4.95
CA PRO A 125 13.67 1.56 6.07
C PRO A 125 14.40 0.31 5.59
N THR A 126 15.38 -0.14 6.39
CA THR A 126 16.06 -1.41 6.14
C THR A 126 15.45 -2.49 7.03
N GLY A 127 14.98 -3.58 6.43
CA GLY A 127 14.44 -4.73 7.15
C GLY A 127 15.51 -5.77 7.49
N ASN A 128 15.17 -6.71 8.36
CA ASN A 128 16.03 -7.83 8.78
C ASN A 128 16.20 -8.93 7.71
N ALA A 129 15.84 -8.67 6.45
CA ALA A 129 15.99 -9.66 5.39
C ALA A 129 17.45 -9.74 4.93
N VAL A 130 17.82 -10.88 4.34
CA VAL A 130 19.19 -11.12 3.86
C VAL A 130 19.53 -10.11 2.77
N PRO A 131 20.72 -9.47 2.79
CA PRO A 131 21.18 -8.64 1.69
C PRO A 131 21.14 -9.41 0.35
N PRO A 132 20.72 -8.78 -0.76
CA PRO A 132 20.43 -7.36 -0.92
C PRO A 132 18.95 -6.99 -0.69
N THR A 133 18.12 -7.89 -0.14
CA THR A 133 16.65 -7.75 -0.16
C THR A 133 16.05 -6.93 0.99
N GLY A 134 16.88 -6.49 1.95
CA GLY A 134 16.46 -5.83 3.19
C GLY A 134 15.52 -4.64 3.00
N ILE A 135 15.89 -3.71 2.10
CA ILE A 135 15.11 -2.49 1.82
C ILE A 135 13.81 -2.84 1.11
N ALA A 136 13.88 -3.57 -0.02
CA ALA A 136 12.71 -3.94 -0.80
C ALA A 136 11.66 -4.69 0.06
N HIS A 137 12.11 -5.61 0.91
CA HIS A 137 11.24 -6.34 1.81
C HIS A 137 10.60 -5.43 2.87
N ALA A 138 11.34 -4.50 3.47
CA ALA A 138 10.77 -3.56 4.44
C ALA A 138 9.74 -2.62 3.80
N VAL A 139 10.01 -2.13 2.59
CA VAL A 139 9.07 -1.29 1.83
C VAL A 139 7.83 -2.11 1.42
N ALA A 140 7.99 -3.37 1.05
CA ALA A 140 6.85 -4.28 0.78
C ALA A 140 6.01 -4.54 2.03
N ARG A 141 6.63 -4.70 3.19
CA ARG A 141 5.94 -4.83 4.48
C ARG A 141 5.19 -3.56 4.85
N TRP A 142 5.78 -2.40 4.59
CA TRP A 142 5.10 -1.13 4.77
C TRP A 142 3.84 -1.05 3.88
N LEU A 143 3.96 -1.37 2.59
CA LEU A 143 2.84 -1.34 1.65
C LEU A 143 1.71 -2.30 2.05
N ALA A 144 2.06 -3.51 2.48
CA ALA A 144 1.10 -4.47 3.04
C ALA A 144 0.42 -3.92 4.30
N GLY A 145 1.19 -3.31 5.21
CA GLY A 145 0.68 -2.68 6.42
C GLY A 145 -0.32 -1.55 6.14
N VAL A 146 -0.10 -0.76 5.09
CA VAL A 146 -1.08 0.26 4.65
C VAL A 146 -2.41 -0.37 4.25
N ALA A 147 -2.38 -1.43 3.45
CA ALA A 147 -3.59 -2.15 3.04
C ALA A 147 -4.30 -2.79 4.24
N ASP A 148 -3.57 -3.38 5.19
CA ASP A 148 -4.15 -3.92 6.43
C ASP A 148 -4.78 -2.85 7.33
N THR A 149 -4.13 -1.69 7.45
CA THR A 149 -4.67 -0.56 8.21
C THR A 149 -5.97 -0.05 7.59
N TRP A 150 -6.02 0.07 6.26
CA TRP A 150 -7.25 0.45 5.56
C TRP A 150 -8.38 -0.55 5.79
N GLU A 151 -8.10 -1.84 5.72
CA GLU A 151 -9.11 -2.88 5.97
C GLU A 151 -9.70 -2.84 7.39
N LYS A 152 -8.88 -2.46 8.38
CA LYS A 152 -9.36 -2.25 9.75
C LYS A 152 -10.29 -1.03 9.83
N ILE A 153 -9.97 0.07 9.14
CA ILE A 153 -10.85 1.25 9.05
C ILE A 153 -12.18 0.88 8.38
N GLU A 154 -12.13 0.17 7.24
CA GLU A 154 -13.34 -0.25 6.52
C GLU A 154 -14.20 -1.20 7.35
N ARG A 155 -13.59 -2.10 8.11
CA ARG A 155 -14.31 -2.99 9.03
C ARG A 155 -15.10 -2.20 10.08
N GLU A 156 -14.49 -1.18 10.66
CA GLU A 156 -15.15 -0.31 11.62
C GLU A 156 -16.33 0.43 10.98
N ARG A 157 -16.12 0.99 9.78
CA ARG A 157 -17.15 1.70 9.00
C ARG A 157 -18.35 0.82 8.66
N ILE A 158 -18.12 -0.41 8.19
CA ILE A 158 -19.18 -1.31 7.71
C ILE A 158 -19.97 -1.92 8.88
N THR A 159 -19.30 -2.23 9.98
CA THR A 159 -19.94 -2.84 11.17
C THR A 159 -20.87 -1.84 11.86
N ARG A 160 -20.61 -0.54 11.73
CA ARG A 160 -21.39 0.54 12.35
C ARG A 160 -22.36 1.13 11.35
N LYS A 161 -23.66 0.93 11.59
CA LYS A 161 -24.71 1.44 10.70
C LYS A 161 -24.57 2.95 10.46
N TYR A 162 -24.30 3.72 11.51
CA TYR A 162 -24.17 5.18 11.43
C TYR A 162 -22.96 5.68 10.62
N LEU A 163 -21.97 4.83 10.34
CA LEU A 163 -20.82 5.15 9.47
C LEU A 163 -21.00 4.67 8.02
N SER A 164 -22.05 3.90 7.74
CA SER A 164 -22.31 3.29 6.43
C SER A 164 -23.61 3.78 5.78
N GLU A 165 -24.27 4.78 6.37
CA GLU A 165 -25.56 5.29 5.89
C GLU A 165 -25.47 6.02 4.54
N SER A 166 -24.40 6.78 4.28
CA SER A 166 -24.19 7.48 3.01
C SER A 166 -23.56 6.61 1.93
N ASP A 167 -22.60 5.76 2.32
CA ASP A 167 -21.68 5.10 1.39
C ASP A 167 -22.01 3.60 1.21
N GLY A 168 -23.03 3.10 1.90
CA GLY A 168 -23.37 1.70 1.94
C GLY A 168 -22.33 0.85 2.69
N ARG A 169 -22.50 -0.47 2.62
CA ARG A 169 -21.72 -1.46 3.38
C ARG A 169 -20.71 -2.24 2.54
N ASP A 170 -20.55 -1.87 1.28
CA ASP A 170 -19.58 -2.52 0.41
C ASP A 170 -18.16 -2.12 0.83
N ARG A 171 -17.22 -3.08 0.82
CA ARG A 171 -15.81 -2.83 1.13
C ARG A 171 -15.17 -2.01 0.02
N ARG A 172 -14.48 -0.94 0.41
CA ARG A 172 -13.73 -0.07 -0.51
C ARG A 172 -12.28 -0.55 -0.59
N LEU A 173 -11.70 -0.48 -1.79
CA LEU A 173 -10.28 -0.76 -1.99
C LEU A 173 -9.42 0.31 -1.31
N THR A 174 -8.20 -0.08 -0.93
CA THR A 174 -7.22 0.86 -0.36
C THR A 174 -6.96 2.03 -1.31
N PRO A 175 -7.15 3.28 -0.87
CA PRO A 175 -7.08 4.47 -1.71
C PRO A 175 -5.63 4.92 -1.93
N PHE A 176 -4.80 4.08 -2.55
CA PHE A 176 -3.43 4.46 -2.89
C PHE A 176 -3.43 5.64 -3.88
N ALA A 177 -2.81 6.74 -3.47
CA ALA A 177 -2.55 7.88 -4.32
C ALA A 177 -1.51 7.50 -5.37
N VAL A 178 -1.76 7.85 -6.64
CA VAL A 178 -0.85 7.57 -7.75
C VAL A 178 -0.45 8.85 -8.49
N ARG A 179 0.79 8.88 -8.96
CA ARG A 179 1.37 9.89 -9.85
C ARG A 179 1.78 9.27 -11.18
#